data_AF-A0A5J4ZU22-F1
#
_entry.id   AF-A0A5J4ZU22-F1
#
_cell.length_a   1.000
_cell.length_b   1.000
_cell.length_c   1.000
_cell.angle_alpha   90.00
_cell.angle_beta   90.00
_cell.angle_gamma   90.00
#
_symmetry.space_group_name_H-M   'P 1'
#
loop_
_entity.id
_entity.type
_entity.pdbx_description
1 polymer ?
#
loop_
_entity_poly.entity_id
_entity_poly.type
_entity_poly.pdbx_seq_one_letter_code
_entity_poly.pdbx_strand_id
1 'polypeptide(L)'
;MIEGPRIRLNGWQQAAVALGSAVGALLDPRRTDLIAALGETTGKPAFERVLERMKKSPEGRAVLLERPRVISEKVGRAWDLPANTFGAPYTRFMGSRNFSPDDRLPVWFMDSEELAYVAMRAREVHNF
;
A
#
# COMPACT_ATOMS: atom_id res chain seq x y z
N MET A 1 0.24 1.41 -14.69
CA MET A 1 -0.96 0.64 -14.27
C MET A 1 -0.60 -0.20 -13.05
N ILE A 2 -1.51 -0.45 -12.12
CA ILE A 2 -1.32 -1.45 -11.06
C ILE A 2 -1.66 -2.81 -11.67
N GLU A 3 -0.80 -3.29 -12.57
CA GLU A 3 -0.92 -4.61 -13.18
C GLU A 3 -0.10 -5.60 -12.36
N GLY A 4 -0.55 -5.87 -11.14
CA GLY A 4 -0.10 -7.02 -10.37
C GLY A 4 -1.01 -8.22 -10.64
N PRO A 5 -0.51 -9.46 -10.64
CA PRO A 5 -1.37 -10.64 -10.71
C PRO A 5 -2.31 -10.67 -9.51
N ARG A 6 -3.62 -10.72 -9.74
CA ARG A 6 -4.62 -10.90 -8.67
C ARG A 6 -4.89 -12.39 -8.49
N ILE A 7 -4.69 -12.88 -7.27
CA ILE A 7 -4.90 -14.27 -6.88
C ILE A 7 -6.16 -14.33 -6.03
N ARG A 8 -7.19 -15.01 -6.55
CA ARG A 8 -8.43 -15.22 -5.82
C ARG A 8 -8.30 -16.43 -4.90
N LEU A 9 -8.41 -16.20 -3.60
CA LEU A 9 -8.37 -17.25 -2.58
C LEU A 9 -9.80 -17.61 -2.16
N ASN A 10 -10.05 -18.89 -1.88
CA ASN A 10 -11.23 -19.29 -1.12
C ASN A 10 -11.01 -19.08 0.40
N GLY A 11 -12.06 -19.24 1.21
CA GLY A 11 -12.01 -18.91 2.65
C GLY A 11 -10.91 -19.65 3.42
N TRP A 12 -10.69 -20.93 3.14
CA TRP A 12 -9.64 -21.71 3.81
C TRP A 12 -8.24 -21.33 3.31
N GLN A 13 -8.06 -21.10 2.02
CA GLN A 13 -6.80 -20.62 1.46
C GLN A 13 -6.45 -19.24 2.03
N GLN A 14 -7.42 -18.34 2.15
CA GLN A 14 -7.24 -17.02 2.76
C GLN A 14 -6.84 -17.13 4.23
N ALA A 15 -7.51 -17.99 5.01
CA ALA A 15 -7.16 -18.24 6.40
C ALA A 15 -5.75 -18.84 6.55
N ALA A 16 -5.37 -19.78 5.68
CA ALA A 16 -4.04 -20.37 5.67
C ALA A 16 -2.95 -19.35 5.35
N VAL A 17 -3.16 -18.52 4.32
CA VAL A 17 -2.22 -17.43 3.96
C VAL A 17 -2.13 -16.41 5.09
N ALA A 18 -3.25 -16.00 5.68
CA ALA A 18 -3.27 -15.07 6.81
C ALA A 18 -2.47 -15.61 8.00
N LEU A 19 -2.75 -16.85 8.44
CA LEU A 19 -2.07 -17.46 9.58
C LEU A 19 -0.58 -17.67 9.31
N GLY A 20 -0.24 -18.25 8.16
CA GLY A 20 1.16 -18.48 7.79
C GLY A 20 1.95 -17.18 7.67
N SER A 21 1.33 -16.14 7.11
CA SER A 21 1.94 -14.82 7.01
C SER A 21 2.09 -14.14 8.37
N ALA A 22 1.11 -14.27 9.27
CA ALA A 22 1.20 -13.74 10.63
C ALA A 22 2.36 -14.37 11.40
N VAL A 23 2.45 -15.71 11.42
CA VAL A 23 3.54 -16.42 12.10
C VAL A 23 4.88 -16.05 11.47
N GLY A 24 4.99 -16.08 10.15
CA GLY A 24 6.24 -15.78 9.47
C GLY A 24 6.68 -14.32 9.63
N ALA A 25 5.77 -13.35 9.63
CA ALA A 25 6.08 -11.95 9.89
C ALA A 25 6.50 -11.67 11.35
N LEU A 26 5.97 -12.44 12.31
CA LEU A 26 6.42 -12.38 13.70
C LEU A 26 7.82 -12.97 13.88
N LEU A 27 8.15 -14.04 13.15
CA LEU A 27 9.46 -14.68 13.20
C LEU A 27 10.53 -13.89 12.44
N ASP A 28 10.19 -13.29 11.30
CA ASP A 28 11.07 -12.40 10.54
C ASP A 28 10.31 -11.16 10.02
N PRO A 29 10.32 -10.05 10.78
CA PRO A 29 9.65 -8.81 10.39
C PRO A 29 10.22 -8.16 9.11
N ARG A 30 11.37 -8.61 8.61
CA ARG A 30 11.95 -8.12 7.35
C ARG A 30 11.25 -8.72 6.13
N ARG A 31 10.44 -9.76 6.32
CA ARG A 31 9.58 -10.35 5.30
C ARG A 31 8.36 -9.47 5.04
N THR A 32 8.59 -8.35 4.36
CA THR A 32 7.56 -7.38 3.99
C THR A 32 6.47 -7.98 3.09
N ASP A 33 6.79 -9.05 2.37
CA ASP A 33 5.85 -9.86 1.59
C ASP A 33 4.81 -10.56 2.48
N LEU A 34 5.23 -11.07 3.64
CA LEU A 34 4.31 -11.68 4.60
C LEU A 34 3.46 -10.62 5.30
N ILE A 35 4.02 -9.46 5.63
CA ILE A 35 3.23 -8.33 6.17
C ILE A 35 2.19 -7.87 5.15
N ALA A 36 2.58 -7.77 3.87
CA ALA A 36 1.70 -7.43 2.77
C ALA A 36 0.57 -8.45 2.61
N ALA A 37 0.90 -9.74 2.55
CA ALA A 37 -0.06 -10.84 2.42
C ALA A 37 -1.03 -10.89 3.62
N LEU A 38 -0.52 -10.71 4.84
CA LEU A 38 -1.34 -10.64 6.05
C LEU A 38 -2.33 -9.47 5.98
N GLY A 39 -1.86 -8.27 5.62
CA GLY A 39 -2.69 -7.08 5.49
C GLY A 39 -3.77 -7.24 4.41
N GLU A 40 -3.46 -7.88 3.29
CA GLU A 40 -4.45 -8.12 2.23
C GLU A 40 -5.51 -9.14 2.64
N THR A 41 -5.09 -10.26 3.24
CA THR A 41 -5.99 -11.35 3.60
C THR A 41 -6.86 -11.05 4.82
N THR A 42 -6.49 -10.09 5.67
CA THR A 42 -7.25 -9.71 6.88
C THR A 42 -7.86 -8.31 6.81
N GLY A 43 -7.34 -7.41 5.97
CA GLY A 43 -7.71 -6.00 5.93
C GLY A 43 -8.87 -5.65 5.00
N LYS A 44 -9.41 -6.60 4.23
CA LYS A 44 -10.46 -6.34 3.22
C LYS A 44 -11.64 -5.47 3.74
N PRO A 45 -12.26 -5.75 4.91
CA PRO A 45 -13.36 -4.91 5.40
C PRO A 45 -12.94 -3.46 5.74
N ALA A 46 -11.66 -3.22 6.04
CA ALA A 46 -11.15 -1.88 6.23
C ALA A 46 -10.96 -1.15 4.89
N PHE A 47 -10.40 -1.84 3.88
CA PHE A 47 -10.25 -1.27 2.54
C PHE A 47 -11.60 -0.97 1.88
N GLU A 48 -12.62 -1.82 2.07
CA GLU A 48 -13.99 -1.55 1.61
C GLU A 48 -14.56 -0.28 2.25
N ARG A 49 -14.38 -0.11 3.57
CA ARG A 49 -14.80 1.11 4.27
C ARG A 49 -14.08 2.36 3.76
N VAL A 50 -12.79 2.27 3.46
CA VAL A 50 -12.02 3.38 2.88
C VAL A 50 -12.53 3.69 1.48
N LEU A 51 -12.74 2.68 0.63
CA LEU A 51 -13.28 2.84 -0.72
C LEU A 51 -14.64 3.55 -0.69
N GLU A 52 -15.54 3.11 0.18
CA GLU A 52 -16.86 3.74 0.34
C GLU A 52 -16.77 5.19 0.81
N ARG A 53 -15.83 5.51 1.72
CA ARG A 53 -15.58 6.90 2.12
C ARG A 53 -15.03 7.74 0.96
N MET A 54 -14.11 7.19 0.17
CA MET A 54 -13.55 7.88 -0.99
C MET A 54 -14.61 8.16 -2.06
N LYS A 55 -15.53 7.22 -2.32
CA LYS A 55 -16.64 7.42 -3.28
C LYS A 55 -17.59 8.56 -2.88
N LYS A 56 -17.70 8.83 -1.58
CA LYS A 56 -18.60 9.84 -1.01
C LYS A 56 -18.04 11.27 -1.07
N SER A 57 -16.73 11.47 -1.18
CA SER A 57 -16.13 12.81 -1.29
C SER A 57 -15.66 13.15 -2.71
N PRO A 58 -15.74 14.42 -3.15
CA PRO A 58 -15.18 14.84 -4.44
C PRO A 58 -13.69 14.50 -4.58
N GLU A 59 -12.90 14.73 -3.54
CA GLU A 59 -11.45 14.49 -3.53
C GLU A 59 -11.14 13.00 -3.58
N GLY A 60 -11.92 12.18 -2.86
CA GLY A 60 -11.77 10.74 -2.88
C GLY A 60 -12.09 10.15 -4.25
N ARG A 61 -13.13 10.65 -4.92
CA ARG A 61 -13.45 10.28 -6.30
C ARG A 61 -12.35 10.69 -7.28
N ALA A 62 -11.79 11.90 -7.15
CA ALA A 62 -10.65 12.32 -7.96
C ALA A 62 -9.45 11.37 -7.79
N VAL A 63 -9.13 10.98 -6.56
CA VAL A 63 -8.04 10.02 -6.28
C VAL A 63 -8.32 8.63 -6.84
N LEU A 64 -9.57 8.15 -6.81
CA LEU A 64 -9.95 6.86 -7.41
C LEU A 64 -9.87 6.88 -8.94
N LEU A 65 -10.15 8.04 -9.56
CA LEU A 65 -10.10 8.26 -11.00
C LEU A 65 -8.66 8.40 -11.50
N GLU A 66 -7.91 9.36 -10.95
CA GLU A 66 -6.56 9.73 -11.38
C GLU A 66 -5.52 8.67 -11.01
N ARG A 67 -5.81 7.89 -9.97
CA ARG A 67 -4.94 6.84 -9.43
C ARG A 67 -3.48 7.28 -9.17
N PRO A 68 -3.22 8.44 -8.51
CA PRO A 68 -1.87 8.91 -8.26
C PRO A 68 -1.05 7.92 -7.44
N ARG A 69 0.22 7.75 -7.80
CA ARG A 69 1.17 6.82 -7.17
C ARG A 69 2.29 7.58 -6.45
N VAL A 70 2.74 7.03 -5.32
CA VAL A 70 3.93 7.50 -4.60
C VAL A 70 5.10 6.60 -4.97
N ILE A 71 5.74 6.92 -6.10
CA ILE A 71 6.90 6.20 -6.67
C ILE A 71 8.00 7.20 -7.02
N SER A 72 9.25 6.77 -7.10
CA SER A 72 10.40 7.67 -7.28
C SER A 72 10.24 8.58 -8.50
N GLU A 73 9.70 8.06 -9.60
CA GLU A 73 9.43 8.83 -10.83
C GLU A 73 8.51 10.06 -10.57
N LYS A 74 7.55 9.94 -9.65
CA LYS A 74 6.56 10.98 -9.37
C LYS A 74 6.94 11.89 -8.20
N VAL A 75 7.64 11.35 -7.19
CA VAL A 75 7.96 12.08 -5.96
C VAL A 75 9.43 12.40 -5.78
N GLY A 76 10.30 12.00 -6.71
CA GLY A 76 11.75 12.22 -6.62
C GLY A 76 12.17 13.68 -6.45
N ARG A 77 11.39 14.63 -6.99
CA ARG A 77 11.65 16.07 -6.79
C ARG A 77 11.60 16.51 -5.33
N ALA A 78 10.95 15.74 -4.44
CA ALA A 78 10.89 16.04 -3.01
C ALA A 78 12.28 16.09 -2.35
N TRP A 79 13.29 15.42 -2.93
CA TRP A 79 14.67 15.42 -2.42
C TRP A 79 15.38 16.76 -2.59
N ASP A 80 14.93 17.57 -3.56
CA ASP A 80 15.52 18.88 -3.88
C ASP A 80 14.78 20.04 -3.22
N LEU A 81 13.70 19.76 -2.47
CA LEU A 81 12.88 20.80 -1.87
C LEU A 81 13.52 21.42 -0.61
N PRO A 82 13.26 22.70 -0.33
CA PRO A 82 13.71 23.34 0.90
C PRO A 82 13.22 22.65 2.18
N ALA A 83 13.98 22.81 3.27
CA ALA A 83 13.73 22.15 4.55
C ALA A 83 12.39 22.51 5.23
N ASN A 84 11.77 23.62 4.84
CA ASN A 84 10.47 24.09 5.35
C ASN A 84 9.27 23.53 4.56
N THR A 85 9.50 22.58 3.66
CA THR A 85 8.42 21.91 2.91
C THR A 85 7.99 20.60 3.57
N PHE A 86 6.82 20.10 3.20
CA PHE A 86 6.37 18.77 3.60
C PHE A 86 7.29 17.65 3.08
N GLY A 87 7.93 17.83 1.92
CA GLY A 87 8.81 16.83 1.32
C GLY A 87 10.08 16.56 2.13
N ALA A 88 10.61 17.57 2.82
CA ALA A 88 11.86 17.47 3.57
C ALA A 88 11.84 16.43 4.72
N PRO A 89 10.84 16.39 5.63
CA PRO A 89 10.77 15.34 6.64
C PRO A 89 10.55 13.95 6.02
N TYR A 90 9.73 13.85 4.96
CA TYR A 90 9.50 12.60 4.25
C TYR A 90 10.81 12.03 3.64
N THR A 91 11.55 12.82 2.87
CA THR A 91 12.81 12.37 2.25
C THR A 91 13.89 12.09 3.28
N ARG A 92 13.95 12.86 4.37
CA ARG A 92 14.83 12.56 5.51
C ARG A 92 14.51 11.21 6.14
N PHE A 93 13.22 10.92 6.39
CA PHE A 93 12.79 9.63 6.94
C PHE A 93 13.19 8.49 6.02
N MET A 94 12.82 8.57 4.74
CA MET A 94 13.15 7.55 3.73
C MET A 94 14.66 7.32 3.60
N GLY A 95 15.44 8.40 3.50
CA GLY A 95 16.90 8.34 3.36
C GLY A 95 17.60 7.77 4.59
N SER A 96 17.16 8.15 5.80
CA SER A 96 17.76 7.65 7.06
C SER A 96 17.63 6.14 7.26
N ARG A 97 16.66 5.51 6.58
CA ARG A 97 16.38 4.07 6.64
C ARG A 97 16.75 3.33 5.37
N ASN A 98 17.32 4.03 4.38
CA ASN A 98 17.61 3.50 3.05
C ASN A 98 16.37 2.85 2.39
N PHE A 99 15.20 3.50 2.54
CA PHE A 99 13.96 3.07 1.91
C PHE A 99 13.77 3.76 0.56
N SER A 100 13.21 3.02 -0.40
CA SER A 100 12.70 3.57 -1.64
C SER A 100 11.17 3.60 -1.64
N PRO A 101 10.52 4.65 -2.18
CA PRO A 101 9.09 4.61 -2.44
C PRO A 101 8.71 3.51 -3.45
N ASP A 102 9.67 2.99 -4.22
CA ASP A 102 9.44 1.89 -5.18
C ASP A 102 9.45 0.50 -4.53
N ASP A 103 9.83 0.37 -3.26
CA ASP A 103 9.91 -0.92 -2.54
C ASP A 103 8.51 -1.52 -2.23
N ARG A 104 7.44 -0.88 -2.69
CA ARG A 104 6.06 -1.32 -2.42
C ARG A 104 5.70 -2.51 -3.29
N LEU A 105 5.53 -3.65 -2.62
CA LEU A 105 5.10 -4.89 -3.25
C LEU A 105 3.72 -4.75 -3.91
N PRO A 106 3.50 -5.39 -5.07
CA PRO A 106 2.20 -5.44 -5.71
C PRO A 106 1.13 -6.04 -4.78
N VAL A 107 -0.13 -5.71 -5.05
CA VAL A 107 -1.28 -6.25 -4.31
C VAL A 107 -1.81 -7.48 -5.03
N TRP A 108 -1.93 -8.59 -4.29
CA TRP A 108 -2.25 -9.91 -4.87
C TRP A 108 -3.66 -10.38 -4.53
N PHE A 109 -4.08 -10.25 -3.26
CA PHE A 109 -5.26 -10.93 -2.70
C PHE A 109 -6.49 -10.02 -2.58
N MET A 110 -6.57 -8.97 -3.42
CA MET A 110 -7.76 -8.11 -3.51
C MET A 110 -8.65 -8.52 -4.68
N ASP A 111 -9.96 -8.60 -4.43
CA ASP A 111 -10.93 -9.09 -5.41
C ASP A 111 -11.17 -8.12 -6.58
N SER A 112 -11.04 -6.82 -6.33
CA SER A 112 -11.29 -5.78 -7.33
C SER A 112 -10.09 -4.88 -7.52
N GLU A 113 -10.03 -4.25 -8.69
CA GLU A 113 -8.96 -3.30 -9.02
C GLU A 113 -9.04 -2.04 -8.14
N GLU A 114 -10.25 -1.60 -7.77
CA GLU A 114 -10.45 -0.47 -6.85
C GLU A 114 -9.93 -0.81 -5.45
N LEU A 115 -10.23 -2.00 -4.92
CA LEU A 115 -9.72 -2.44 -3.62
C LEU A 115 -8.20 -2.63 -3.65
N ALA A 116 -7.67 -3.19 -4.74
CA ALA A 116 -6.23 -3.30 -4.94
C ALA A 116 -5.55 -1.93 -4.96
N TYR A 117 -6.15 -0.95 -5.63
CA TYR A 117 -5.67 0.42 -5.63
C TYR A 117 -5.72 1.05 -4.23
N VAL A 118 -6.82 0.90 -3.50
CA VAL A 118 -6.95 1.42 -2.12
C VAL A 118 -5.91 0.80 -1.19
N ALA A 119 -5.70 -0.53 -1.28
CA ALA A 119 -4.68 -1.23 -0.50
C ALA A 119 -3.26 -0.76 -0.85
N MET A 120 -2.94 -0.64 -2.15
CA MET A 120 -1.65 -0.12 -2.61
C MET A 120 -1.44 1.32 -2.14
N ARG A 121 -2.45 2.17 -2.27
CA ARG A 121 -2.36 3.57 -1.83
C ARG A 121 -2.15 3.67 -0.33
N ALA A 122 -2.85 2.86 0.47
CA ALA A 122 -2.62 2.78 1.92
C ALA A 122 -1.17 2.39 2.25
N ARG A 123 -0.58 1.45 1.49
CA ARG A 123 0.85 1.09 1.61
C ARG A 123 1.76 2.23 1.21
N GLU A 124 1.43 3.00 0.19
CA GLU A 124 2.27 4.08 -0.28
C GLU A 124 2.34 5.23 0.72
N VAL A 125 1.18 5.65 1.25
CA VAL A 125 1.06 6.86 2.04
C VAL A 125 1.41 6.72 3.52
N HIS A 126 1.62 5.52 4.06
CA HIS A 126 1.86 5.34 5.51
C HIS A 126 3.23 5.82 6.00
N ASN A 127 4.17 6.15 5.09
CA ASN A 127 5.50 6.67 5.43
C ASN A 127 5.56 8.21 5.43
N PHE A 128 4.44 8.87 5.12
CA PHE A 128 4.32 10.32 5.20
C PHE A 128 4.31 10.83 6.64
#